data_AF-A0A9D5BRB7-F1
#
_entry.id   AF-A0A9D5BRB7-F1
#
_cell.length_a   1.000
_cell.length_b   1.000
_cell.length_c   1.000
_cell.angle_alpha   90.00
_cell.angle_beta   90.00
_cell.angle_gamma   90.00
#
_symmetry.space_group_name_H-M   'P 1'
#
loop_
_entity.id
_entity.type
_entity.pdbx_description
1 polymer ?
#
loop_
_entity_poly.entity_id
_entity_poly.type
_entity_poly.pdbx_seq_one_letter_code
_entity_poly.pdbx_strand_id
1 'polypeptide(L)'
;MEMHNSDRVKLQFGMPQNIPDPPASLGEWHLRKVNNQWNFNPWQSFARSECRKWKHRHDHVLTDVVMPNEEKPSRTYMAWYRSVGFQFIAEDMNMYDPRQQTYTPDTSTSNP
;
A
#
# COMPACT_ATOMS: atom_id res chain seq x y z
N MET A 1 -3.91 -7.52 -7.71
CA MET A 1 -3.83 -6.34 -6.81
C MET A 1 -5.24 -6.05 -6.35
N GLU A 2 -5.49 -5.79 -5.07
CA GLU A 2 -6.83 -5.48 -4.54
C GLU A 2 -6.96 -3.99 -4.23
N MET A 3 -8.18 -3.47 -4.15
CA MET A 3 -8.40 -2.05 -3.85
C MET A 3 -8.39 -1.85 -2.33
N HIS A 4 -7.33 -1.19 -1.85
CA HIS A 4 -7.19 -0.83 -0.45
C HIS A 4 -7.87 0.51 -0.14
N ASN A 5 -8.55 0.58 0.99
CA ASN A 5 -9.20 1.80 1.46
C ASN A 5 -8.17 2.81 2.00
N SER A 6 -8.52 4.09 1.97
CA SER A 6 -7.70 5.21 2.42
C SER A 6 -7.50 5.24 3.95
N ASP A 7 -8.33 4.51 4.68
CA ASP A 7 -8.25 4.37 6.14
C ASP A 7 -6.95 3.71 6.63
N ARG A 8 -6.20 3.03 5.75
CA ARG A 8 -4.90 2.41 6.06
C ARG A 8 -3.77 3.39 6.36
N VAL A 9 -3.93 4.66 6.00
CA VAL A 9 -2.87 5.68 6.08
C VAL A 9 -3.27 6.90 6.91
N LYS A 10 -4.26 6.76 7.82
CA LYS A 10 -4.76 7.85 8.68
C LYS A 10 -3.64 8.54 9.47
N LEU A 11 -2.66 7.79 9.99
CA LEU A 11 -1.52 8.36 10.72
C LEU A 11 -0.71 9.37 9.91
N GLN A 12 -0.58 9.18 8.60
CA GLN A 12 0.20 10.10 7.75
C GLN A 12 -0.44 11.49 7.66
N PHE A 13 -1.74 11.58 7.95
CA PHE A 13 -2.51 12.81 7.96
C PHE A 13 -2.82 13.30 9.39
N GLY A 14 -2.17 12.75 10.41
CA GLY A 14 -2.38 13.10 11.81
C GLY A 14 -3.74 12.64 12.36
N MET A 15 -4.42 11.71 11.70
CA MET A 15 -5.70 11.16 12.15
C MET A 15 -5.48 9.88 12.99
N PRO A 16 -6.34 9.60 13.99
CA PRO A 16 -6.29 8.35 14.73
C PRO A 16 -6.42 7.12 13.82
N GLN A 17 -5.56 6.12 14.06
CA GLN A 17 -5.50 4.92 13.25
C GLN A 17 -6.26 3.76 13.88
N ASN A 18 -7.39 3.44 13.25
CA ASN A 18 -8.18 2.25 13.54
C ASN A 18 -7.67 1.06 12.71
N ILE A 19 -8.14 -0.14 13.06
CA ILE A 19 -7.97 -1.31 12.21
C ILE A 19 -8.69 -1.01 10.88
N PRO A 20 -7.99 -1.04 9.74
CA PRO A 20 -8.57 -0.69 8.47
C PRO A 20 -9.51 -1.78 7.98
N ASP A 21 -10.50 -1.36 7.20
CA ASP A 21 -11.41 -2.26 6.52
C ASP A 21 -10.64 -3.21 5.57
N PRO A 22 -11.15 -4.44 5.38
CA PRO A 22 -10.57 -5.36 4.43
C PRO A 22 -10.59 -4.75 3.01
N PRO A 23 -9.56 -5.03 2.20
CA PRO A 23 -9.55 -4.55 0.82
C PRO A 23 -10.79 -5.06 0.07
N ALA A 24 -11.34 -4.19 -0.79
CA ALA A 24 -12.42 -4.60 -1.67
C ALA A 24 -11.87 -5.55 -2.72
N SER A 25 -12.48 -6.75 -2.81
CA SER A 25 -12.12 -7.70 -3.86
C SER A 25 -12.53 -7.14 -5.22
N LEU A 26 -11.53 -7.01 -6.09
CA LEU A 26 -11.69 -6.57 -7.46
C LEU A 26 -12.18 -7.73 -8.35
N GLY A 27 -12.14 -8.99 -7.92
CA GLY A 27 -12.84 -10.12 -8.55
C GLY A 27 -12.75 -10.14 -10.08
N GLU A 28 -13.88 -9.89 -10.76
CA GLU A 28 -13.95 -9.82 -12.23
C GLU A 28 -12.99 -8.80 -12.85
N TRP A 29 -12.66 -7.71 -12.16
CA TRP A 29 -11.70 -6.72 -12.64
C TRP A 29 -10.30 -7.30 -12.81
N HIS A 30 -9.91 -8.34 -12.07
CA HIS A 30 -8.63 -9.04 -12.29
C HIS A 30 -8.61 -9.76 -13.64
N LEU A 31 -9.78 -10.18 -14.14
CA LEU A 31 -9.93 -10.95 -15.37
C LEU A 31 -10.07 -10.06 -16.60
N ARG A 32 -10.35 -8.76 -16.40
CA ARG A 32 -10.54 -7.80 -17.50
C ARG A 32 -9.19 -7.30 -18.01
N LYS A 33 -8.79 -7.78 -19.20
CA LYS A 33 -7.61 -7.28 -19.92
C LYS A 33 -7.90 -5.92 -20.55
N VAL A 34 -7.02 -4.95 -20.28
CA VAL A 34 -7.07 -3.57 -20.81
C VAL A 34 -7.24 -3.54 -22.33
N ASN A 35 -6.63 -4.50 -23.03
CA ASN A 35 -6.54 -4.54 -24.49
C ASN A 35 -7.88 -4.90 -25.18
N ASN A 36 -8.83 -5.51 -24.48
CA ASN A 36 -10.00 -6.11 -25.12
C ASN A 36 -11.30 -5.29 -24.97
N GLN A 37 -11.34 -4.23 -24.14
CA GLN A 37 -12.65 -3.74 -23.65
C GLN A 37 -12.88 -2.22 -23.61
N TRP A 38 -11.87 -1.36 -23.82
CA TRP A 38 -12.11 0.09 -23.79
C TRP A 38 -12.83 0.64 -25.05
N ASN A 39 -12.75 -0.05 -26.18
CA ASN A 39 -13.35 0.43 -27.43
C ASN A 39 -14.85 0.07 -27.59
N PHE A 40 -15.40 -0.85 -26.77
CA PHE A 40 -16.75 -1.39 -27.01
C PHE A 40 -17.75 -1.18 -25.88
N ASN A 41 -17.30 -0.93 -24.65
CA ASN A 41 -18.20 -0.69 -23.52
C ASN A 41 -17.84 0.62 -22.83
N PRO A 42 -18.73 1.63 -22.85
CA PRO A 42 -18.48 2.87 -22.13
C PRO A 42 -18.33 2.58 -20.64
N TRP A 43 -17.36 3.21 -19.96
CA TRP A 43 -17.07 3.03 -18.52
C TRP A 43 -18.33 3.00 -17.65
N GLN A 44 -19.28 3.90 -17.95
CA GLN A 44 -20.55 4.04 -17.25
C GLN A 44 -21.44 2.78 -17.32
N SER A 45 -21.32 1.95 -18.37
CA SER A 45 -22.18 0.78 -18.55
C SER A 45 -21.80 -0.37 -17.64
N PHE A 46 -20.49 -0.62 -17.45
CA PHE A 46 -19.99 -1.76 -16.70
C PHE A 46 -19.45 -1.41 -15.31
N ALA A 47 -18.99 -0.18 -15.07
CA ALA A 47 -18.46 0.29 -13.79
C ALA A 47 -19.51 1.06 -12.95
N ARG A 48 -20.79 0.64 -13.01
CA ARG A 48 -21.91 1.38 -12.40
C ARG A 48 -21.73 1.63 -10.90
N SER A 49 -21.16 0.68 -10.17
CA SER A 49 -20.86 0.82 -8.73
C SER A 49 -19.85 1.94 -8.48
N GLU A 50 -18.77 1.98 -9.26
CA GLU A 50 -17.70 2.97 -9.12
C GLU A 50 -18.15 4.35 -9.58
N CYS A 51 -18.94 4.43 -10.66
CA CYS A 51 -19.61 5.68 -11.04
C CYS A 51 -20.53 6.22 -9.94
N ARG A 52 -21.27 5.34 -9.25
CA ARG A 52 -22.14 5.74 -8.14
C ARG A 52 -21.35 6.23 -6.94
N LYS A 53 -20.28 5.53 -6.56
CA LYS A 53 -19.36 5.96 -5.49
C LYS A 53 -18.74 7.32 -5.83
N TRP A 54 -18.29 7.51 -7.08
CA TRP A 54 -17.73 8.79 -7.52
C TRP A 54 -18.75 9.93 -7.45
N LYS A 55 -20.00 9.68 -7.84
CA LYS A 55 -21.08 10.67 -7.73
C LYS A 55 -21.33 11.10 -6.27
N HIS A 56 -21.13 10.19 -5.32
CA HIS A 56 -21.25 10.43 -3.89
C HIS A 56 -19.88 10.49 -3.20
N ARG A 57 -18.84 10.93 -3.93
CA ARG A 57 -17.45 10.88 -3.45
C ARG A 57 -17.24 11.60 -2.12
N HIS A 58 -18.02 12.64 -1.84
CA HIS A 58 -17.95 13.40 -0.59
C HIS A 58 -18.31 12.55 0.64
N ASP A 59 -19.19 11.55 0.47
CA ASP A 59 -19.60 10.62 1.54
C ASP A 59 -18.54 9.54 1.81
N HIS A 60 -17.51 9.46 0.96
CA HIS A 60 -16.44 8.46 1.01
C HIS A 60 -15.08 9.08 1.37
N VAL A 61 -15.05 10.33 1.81
CA VAL A 61 -13.83 11.00 2.30
C VAL A 61 -13.63 10.70 3.79
N LEU A 62 -12.38 10.62 4.23
CA LEU A 62 -12.06 10.54 5.65
C LEU A 62 -12.46 11.85 6.35
N THR A 63 -13.35 11.77 7.33
CA THR A 63 -13.86 12.92 8.10
C THR A 63 -13.34 12.94 9.53
N ASP A 64 -12.37 12.08 9.87
CA ASP A 64 -11.81 12.01 11.22
C ASP A 64 -11.09 13.31 11.60
N VAL A 65 -11.05 13.59 12.90
CA VAL A 65 -10.36 14.77 13.43
C VAL A 65 -8.85 14.58 13.27
N VAL A 66 -8.19 15.58 12.67
CA VAL A 66 -6.73 15.67 12.64
C VAL A 66 -6.26 16.15 14.01
N MET A 67 -5.42 15.34 14.65
CA MET A 67 -4.87 15.65 15.95
C MET A 67 -3.77 16.72 15.83
N PRO A 68 -3.70 17.69 16.75
CA PRO A 68 -2.72 18.77 16.69
C PRO A 68 -1.28 18.30 16.98
N ASN A 69 -1.13 17.13 17.61
CA ASN A 69 0.15 16.55 18.00
C ASN A 69 0.41 15.27 17.21
N GLU A 70 1.65 14.76 17.27
CA GLU A 70 2.00 13.46 16.70
C GLU A 70 1.10 12.35 17.27
N GLU A 71 0.29 11.76 16.39
CA GLU A 71 -0.58 10.65 16.74
C GLU A 71 0.19 9.32 16.65
N LYS A 72 0.13 8.53 17.72
CA LYS A 72 0.77 7.22 17.77
C LYS A 72 -0.25 6.11 17.54
N PRO A 73 0.13 5.03 16.85
CA PRO A 73 -0.77 3.90 16.65
C PRO A 73 -1.22 3.31 17.99
N SER A 74 -2.51 3.02 18.11
CA SER A 74 -3.07 2.40 19.30
C SER A 74 -2.48 1.00 19.53
N ARG A 75 -2.49 0.53 20.79
CA ARG A 75 -2.03 -0.83 21.13
C ARG A 75 -2.82 -1.90 20.37
N THR A 76 -4.12 -1.70 20.20
CA THR A 76 -5.01 -2.61 19.46
C THR A 76 -4.63 -2.66 17.98
N TYR A 77 -4.39 -1.50 17.36
CA TYR A 77 -3.91 -1.44 15.98
C TYR A 77 -2.56 -2.13 15.82
N MET A 78 -1.60 -1.90 16.73
CA MET A 78 -0.28 -2.55 16.67
C MET A 78 -0.36 -4.07 16.85
N ALA A 79 -1.28 -4.56 17.69
CA ALA A 79 -1.51 -6.00 17.84
C ALA A 79 -2.05 -6.61 16.54
N TRP A 80 -3.05 -5.96 15.92
CA TRP A 80 -3.57 -6.37 14.61
C TRP A 80 -2.47 -6.32 13.53
N TYR A 81 -1.73 -5.21 13.43
CA TYR A 81 -0.68 -5.02 12.42
C TYR A 81 0.38 -6.12 12.49
N ARG A 82 0.81 -6.49 13.70
CA ARG A 82 1.76 -7.60 13.93
C ARG A 82 1.17 -8.98 13.62
N SER A 83 -0.15 -9.15 13.72
CA SER A 83 -0.82 -10.42 13.42
C SER A 83 -1.03 -10.65 11.91
N VAL A 84 -1.16 -9.59 11.12
CA VAL A 84 -1.42 -9.68 9.67
C VAL A 84 -0.18 -9.44 8.82
N GLY A 85 0.81 -8.71 9.34
CA GLY A 85 2.03 -8.42 8.63
C GLY A 85 2.94 -9.63 8.58
N PHE A 86 3.36 -10.02 7.37
CA PHE A 86 4.58 -10.79 7.22
C PHE A 86 5.74 -9.85 7.52
N GLN A 87 6.44 -10.10 8.63
CA GLN A 87 7.63 -9.35 8.96
C GLN A 87 8.73 -9.81 7.99
N PHE A 88 8.85 -9.11 6.86
CA PHE A 88 9.98 -9.29 5.96
C PHE A 88 11.20 -8.72 6.66
N ILE A 89 11.88 -9.57 7.41
CA ILE A 89 13.25 -9.31 7.85
C ILE A 89 14.08 -9.60 6.60
N ALA A 90 14.60 -8.54 5.97
CA ALA A 90 15.49 -8.69 4.84
C ALA A 90 16.65 -9.62 5.26
N GLU A 91 17.09 -10.51 4.36
CA GLU A 91 18.25 -11.38 4.63
C GLU A 91 19.44 -10.53 5.11
N ASP A 92 20.29 -11.06 5.98
CA ASP A 92 21.40 -10.31 6.59
C ASP A 92 22.27 -9.57 5.56
N MET A 93 22.42 -10.14 4.36
CA MET A 93 23.12 -9.54 3.22
C MET A 93 22.50 -8.21 2.74
N ASN A 94 21.19 -8.03 2.90
CA ASN A 94 20.43 -6.83 2.56
C ASN A 94 20.32 -5.83 3.73
N MET A 95 20.75 -6.22 4.94
CA MET A 95 20.87 -5.32 6.09
C MET A 95 22.27 -4.68 6.22
N TYR A 96 23.21 -5.06 5.36
CA TYR A 96 24.56 -4.52 5.38
C TYR A 96 24.58 -3.06 4.89
N ASP A 97 25.22 -2.16 5.64
CA ASP A 97 25.42 -0.78 5.20
C ASP A 97 26.40 -0.77 4.01
N PRO A 98 25.97 -0.39 2.80
CA PRO A 98 26.82 -0.45 1.61
C PRO A 98 28.04 0.49 1.71
N ARG A 99 28.04 1.45 2.64
CA ARG A 99 29.18 2.34 2.89
C ARG A 99 30.27 1.68 3.74
N GLN A 100 29.99 0.53 4.35
CA GLN A 100 30.97 -0.27 5.08
C GLN A 100 31.62 -1.35 4.20
N GLN A 101 31.27 -1.43 2.91
CA GLN A 101 32.00 -2.27 1.96
C GLN A 101 33.42 -1.74 1.85
N THR A 102 34.35 -2.39 2.54
CA THR A 102 35.78 -2.19 2.31
C THR A 102 36.06 -2.64 0.89
N TYR A 103 36.33 -1.67 0.01
CA TYR A 103 36.85 -1.93 -1.32
C TYR A 103 38.18 -2.67 -1.18
N THR A 104 38.19 -3.98 -1.42
CA THR A 104 39.43 -4.71 -1.65
C THR A 104 39.80 -4.51 -3.11
N PRO A 105 40.85 -3.74 -3.44
CA PRO A 105 41.31 -3.67 -4.82
C PRO A 105 41.74 -5.07 -5.25
N ASP A 106 41.24 -5.52 -6.41
CA ASP A 106 41.66 -6.76 -7.05
C ASP A 106 43.17 -6.69 -7.30
N THR A 107 43.97 -7.36 -6.47
CA THR A 107 45.32 -7.77 -6.86
C THR A 107 45.20 -8.91 -7.86
N SER A 108 44.80 -8.56 -9.08
CA SER A 108 45.09 -9.35 -10.27
C SER A 108 46.58 -9.14 -10.57
N THR A 109 47.42 -9.95 -9.92
CA THR A 109 48.80 -10.15 -10.34
C THR A 109 48.81 -10.77 -11.73
N SER A 110 48.99 -9.91 -12.72
CA SER A 110 49.59 -10.27 -14.01
C SER A 110 50.93 -10.96 -13.73
N ASN A 111 50.99 -12.27 -13.89
CA ASN A 111 52.27 -12.98 -13.95
C ASN A 111 52.84 -12.89 -15.39
N PRO A 112 54.18 -12.80 -15.51
CA PRO A 112 54.90 -12.48 -16.75
C PRO A 112 54.84 -13.56 -17.83
#